data_AF-C0LIH7-F1
#
_entry.id   AF-C0LIH7-F1
#
_cell.length_a   1.000
_cell.length_b   1.000
_cell.length_c   1.000
_cell.angle_alpha   90.00
_cell.angle_beta   90.00
_cell.angle_gamma   90.00
#
_symmetry.space_group_name_H-M   'P 1'
#
loop_
_entity.id
_entity.type
_entity.pdbx_description
1 polymer ?
#
loop_
_entity_poly.entity_id
_entity_poly.type
_entity_poly.pdbx_seq_one_letter_code
_entity_poly.pdbx_strand_id
1 'polypeptide(L)'
;MSHFTVAVVTTPDGDVVDALEPFYEFECSGIKNKYCISESSLDEIKDQYESTEITLMKNSKPILDDGEERYAFLDDPRFVRDATDLELDAIKNNKGDIFADFPNGGKHLSVVQVKNDDGTYSSRIRDLGMFIQWHQKDVPCTEVFELQQFINWYNEKVTPTVLTGEKPDESWTEWIELDADGKVVDYFTTTNPNPKYDWYEIGGRWKNMLLRLDGRKVDSCPIGELDFETEINRLKTEANRVYDYFEKCIGDASRTWRSWADVWSDESIGSVNDKRNFYHNQDAILLMKANDTDNLFCIFGHEFDEFLVSREEFLAKKSANPFGTYCFLDATSGDEIGDWTGSECGMFGQDIRKEEDWENKNQALLKSFPSDYIITIVDCHI
;
A
#
# COMPACT_ATOMS: atom_id res chain seq x y z
N MET A 1 -3.42 -4.47 -5.28
CA MET A 1 -4.39 -3.38 -5.48
C MET A 1 -5.48 -3.57 -4.45
N SER A 2 -5.48 -2.70 -3.46
CA SER A 2 -6.30 -2.81 -2.25
C SER A 2 -7.53 -1.95 -2.50
N HIS A 3 -8.72 -2.54 -2.43
CA HIS A 3 -9.97 -1.82 -2.64
C HIS A 3 -10.82 -1.91 -1.38
N PHE A 4 -11.48 -0.82 -1.02
CA PHE A 4 -12.36 -0.78 0.14
C PHE A 4 -13.57 0.14 -0.10
N THR A 5 -14.68 -0.22 0.54
CA THR A 5 -15.97 0.46 0.38
C THR A 5 -16.11 1.64 1.32
N VAL A 6 -16.50 2.80 0.81
CA VAL A 6 -16.84 3.98 1.62
C VAL A 6 -18.29 4.38 1.38
N ALA A 7 -19.05 4.60 2.45
CA ALA A 7 -20.33 5.30 2.38
C ALA A 7 -20.06 6.80 2.60
N VAL A 8 -20.33 7.62 1.59
CA VAL A 8 -20.21 9.08 1.69
C VAL A 8 -21.59 9.67 1.85
N VAL A 9 -21.82 10.41 2.94
CA VAL A 9 -23.07 11.12 3.19
C VAL A 9 -22.90 12.61 2.97
N THR A 10 -23.79 13.17 2.17
CA THR A 10 -23.83 14.60 1.81
C THR A 10 -25.22 15.17 2.06
N THR A 11 -25.30 16.50 2.19
CA THR A 11 -26.59 17.20 2.15
C THR A 11 -27.24 17.06 0.76
N PRO A 12 -28.54 17.35 0.58
CA PRO A 12 -29.21 17.22 -0.71
C PRO A 12 -28.55 18.03 -1.86
N ASP A 13 -27.92 19.14 -1.51
CA ASP A 13 -27.21 20.04 -2.43
C ASP A 13 -25.68 19.84 -2.43
N GLY A 14 -25.18 18.88 -1.63
CA GLY A 14 -23.76 18.57 -1.52
C GLY A 14 -23.25 17.73 -2.70
N ASP A 15 -21.96 17.83 -2.98
CA ASP A 15 -21.30 17.09 -4.04
C ASP A 15 -20.32 16.05 -3.47
N VAL A 16 -20.41 14.81 -3.97
CA VAL A 16 -19.59 13.69 -3.48
C VAL A 16 -18.12 13.83 -3.89
N VAL A 17 -17.83 14.48 -5.02
CA VAL A 17 -16.45 14.71 -5.47
C VAL A 17 -15.78 15.73 -4.57
N ASP A 18 -16.49 16.82 -4.24
CA ASP A 18 -16.01 17.83 -3.29
C ASP A 18 -15.78 17.24 -1.90
N ALA A 19 -16.66 16.34 -1.44
CA ALA A 19 -16.51 15.64 -0.16
C ALA A 19 -15.27 14.74 -0.09
N LEU A 20 -14.90 14.14 -1.22
CA LEU A 20 -13.79 13.19 -1.32
C LEU A 20 -12.44 13.91 -1.49
N GLU A 21 -12.40 15.06 -2.16
CA GLU A 21 -11.19 15.86 -2.45
C GLU A 21 -10.18 15.99 -1.28
N PRO A 22 -10.59 16.23 -0.01
CA PRO A 22 -9.67 16.35 1.12
C PRO A 22 -8.82 15.11 1.39
N PHE A 23 -9.30 13.93 0.99
CA PHE A 23 -8.69 12.64 1.34
C PHE A 23 -7.90 12.02 0.19
N TYR A 24 -7.73 12.76 -0.92
CA TYR A 24 -7.01 12.27 -2.09
C TYR A 24 -5.49 12.26 -1.88
N GLU A 25 -4.87 11.10 -2.09
CA GLU A 25 -3.44 10.92 -1.92
C GLU A 25 -2.65 11.65 -3.02
N PHE A 26 -1.70 12.46 -2.61
CA PHE A 26 -0.87 13.27 -3.50
C PHE A 26 0.30 12.45 -4.06
N GLU A 27 0.91 11.62 -3.22
CA GLU A 27 2.18 10.94 -3.44
C GLU A 27 2.11 9.95 -4.60
N CYS A 28 0.99 9.22 -4.72
CA CYS A 28 0.76 8.28 -5.82
C CYS A 28 0.13 8.92 -7.06
N SER A 29 -0.72 9.94 -6.89
CA SER A 29 -1.45 10.56 -8.01
C SER A 29 -0.66 11.67 -8.72
N GLY A 30 0.23 12.36 -7.99
CA GLY A 30 0.89 13.59 -8.42
C GLY A 30 -0.05 14.79 -8.54
N ILE A 31 -1.32 14.69 -8.12
CA ILE A 31 -2.32 15.75 -8.27
C ILE A 31 -2.30 16.64 -7.02
N LYS A 32 -1.68 17.81 -7.14
CA LYS A 32 -1.64 18.84 -6.08
C LYS A 32 -2.98 19.57 -6.01
N ASN A 33 -3.81 19.25 -5.02
CA ASN A 33 -5.06 19.95 -4.73
C ASN A 33 -4.88 20.97 -3.59
N LYS A 34 -5.96 21.68 -3.21
CA LYS A 34 -5.92 22.74 -2.19
C LYS A 34 -5.64 22.22 -0.76
N TYR A 35 -5.75 20.92 -0.51
CA TYR A 35 -5.49 20.29 0.78
C TYR A 35 -4.04 19.81 0.91
N CYS A 36 -3.28 19.80 -0.19
CA CYS A 36 -1.86 19.52 -0.18
C CYS A 36 -1.11 20.68 0.48
N ILE A 37 -0.26 20.35 1.44
CA ILE A 37 0.64 21.30 2.10
C ILE A 37 2.07 20.98 1.74
N SER A 38 2.94 21.98 1.80
CA SER A 38 4.37 21.77 1.68
C SER A 38 5.02 22.07 3.03
N GLU A 39 5.79 21.13 3.53
CA GLU A 39 6.44 21.21 4.84
C GLU A 39 7.91 20.80 4.77
N SER A 40 8.66 21.16 5.80
CA SER A 40 10.07 20.81 5.90
C SER A 40 10.20 19.31 6.11
N SER A 41 10.98 18.67 5.24
CA SER A 41 11.44 17.29 5.33
C SER A 41 12.95 17.23 5.55
N LEU A 42 13.54 18.31 6.09
CA LEU A 42 14.99 18.43 6.25
C LEU A 42 15.58 17.39 7.20
N ASP A 43 14.91 17.14 8.32
CA ASP A 43 15.39 16.18 9.31
C ASP A 43 15.34 14.76 8.75
N GLU A 44 14.25 14.39 8.06
CA GLU A 44 14.10 13.08 7.41
C GLU A 44 15.19 12.84 6.36
N ILE A 45 15.45 13.82 5.49
CA ILE A 45 16.46 13.65 4.44
C ILE A 45 17.89 13.68 5.00
N LYS A 46 18.12 14.36 6.13
CA LYS A 46 19.40 14.30 6.85
C LYS A 46 19.61 12.95 7.52
N ASP A 47 18.59 12.40 8.16
CA ASP A 47 18.66 11.04 8.72
C ASP A 47 18.98 10.02 7.62
N GLN A 48 18.36 10.16 6.44
CA GLN A 48 18.67 9.34 5.28
C GLN A 48 20.10 9.57 4.79
N TYR A 49 20.56 10.82 4.71
CA TYR A 49 21.92 11.18 4.30
C TYR A 49 23.01 10.59 5.21
N GLU A 50 22.77 10.61 6.53
CA GLU A 50 23.70 10.10 7.54
C GLU A 50 23.70 8.57 7.63
N SER A 51 22.56 7.92 7.36
CA SER A 51 22.40 6.47 7.47
C SER A 51 22.66 5.69 6.17
N THR A 52 22.63 6.35 5.01
CA THR A 52 22.79 5.69 3.71
C THR A 52 24.27 5.46 3.37
N GLU A 53 24.62 4.22 3.06
CA GLU A 53 25.87 3.87 2.41
C GLU A 53 25.67 3.61 0.91
N ILE A 54 26.66 3.98 0.12
CA ILE A 54 26.72 3.69 -1.31
C ILE A 54 27.94 2.83 -1.62
N THR A 55 27.73 1.77 -2.40
CA THR A 55 28.84 0.98 -2.93
C THR A 55 29.52 1.75 -4.05
N LEU A 56 30.81 2.05 -3.87
CA LEU A 56 31.65 2.73 -4.86
C LEU A 56 32.94 1.94 -5.09
N MET A 57 33.61 2.22 -6.21
CA MET A 57 34.99 1.82 -6.41
C MET A 57 35.89 2.79 -5.63
N LYS A 58 36.66 2.27 -4.67
CA LYS A 58 37.63 3.04 -3.89
C LYS A 58 39.04 2.84 -4.42
N ASN A 59 39.74 3.95 -4.64
CA ASN A 59 41.16 3.94 -4.96
C ASN A 59 41.99 3.52 -3.73
N SER A 60 42.80 2.47 -3.88
CA SER A 60 43.63 1.87 -2.83
C SER A 60 44.98 2.56 -2.68
N LYS A 61 45.30 3.55 -3.51
CA LYS A 61 46.52 4.35 -3.34
C LYS A 61 46.50 5.05 -1.97
N PRO A 62 47.58 4.93 -1.17
CA PRO A 62 47.63 5.51 0.17
C PRO A 62 47.71 7.04 0.16
N ILE A 63 48.27 7.62 -0.92
CA ILE A 63 48.31 9.06 -1.19
C ILE A 63 47.84 9.24 -2.63
N LEU A 64 46.83 10.10 -2.81
CA LEU A 64 46.31 10.48 -4.11
C LEU A 64 47.11 11.67 -4.64
N ASP A 65 47.48 11.61 -5.92
CA ASP A 65 48.07 12.76 -6.60
C ASP A 65 47.00 13.83 -6.87
N ASP A 66 47.42 15.07 -7.17
CA ASP A 66 46.46 16.15 -7.49
C ASP A 66 45.59 15.76 -8.70
N GLY A 67 44.28 15.90 -8.54
CA GLY A 67 43.28 15.47 -9.53
C GLY A 67 42.94 13.97 -9.52
N GLU A 68 43.54 13.14 -8.65
CA GLU A 68 43.13 11.75 -8.50
C GLU A 68 41.93 11.59 -7.57
N GLU A 69 40.93 10.86 -8.06
CA GLU A 69 39.71 10.61 -7.31
C GLU A 69 39.90 9.48 -6.29
N ARG A 70 39.31 9.70 -5.11
CA ARG A 70 39.26 8.69 -4.04
C ARG A 70 38.20 7.62 -4.32
N TYR A 71 37.07 8.03 -4.86
CA TYR A 71 35.91 7.21 -5.11
C TYR A 71 35.41 7.41 -6.54
N ALA A 72 34.86 6.36 -7.14
CA ALA A 72 34.26 6.37 -8.46
C ALA A 72 33.03 5.46 -8.47
N PHE A 73 31.99 5.83 -9.22
CA PHE A 73 30.81 4.97 -9.36
C PHE A 73 31.16 3.68 -10.10
N LEU A 74 30.39 2.62 -9.85
CA LEU A 74 30.60 1.32 -10.51
C LEU A 74 30.38 1.41 -12.03
N ASP A 75 29.56 2.36 -12.46
CA ASP A 75 29.27 2.66 -13.88
C ASP A 75 30.16 3.74 -14.48
N ASP A 76 31.21 4.14 -13.77
CA ASP A 76 32.20 5.04 -14.33
C ASP A 76 32.79 4.43 -15.62
N PRO A 77 32.93 5.20 -16.71
CA PRO A 77 33.45 4.71 -17.99
C PRO A 77 34.80 4.01 -17.89
N ARG A 78 35.62 4.32 -16.88
CA ARG A 78 36.89 3.61 -16.63
C ARG A 78 36.67 2.12 -16.45
N PHE A 79 35.60 1.71 -15.77
CA PHE A 79 35.32 0.31 -15.47
C PHE A 79 34.42 -0.35 -16.52
N VAL A 80 34.11 0.34 -17.61
CA VAL A 80 33.22 -0.17 -18.65
C VAL A 80 34.00 -0.33 -19.95
N ARG A 81 33.91 -1.51 -20.57
CA ARG A 81 34.58 -1.84 -21.82
C ARG A 81 33.66 -2.54 -22.81
N ASP A 82 34.13 -2.60 -24.04
CA ASP A 82 33.47 -3.40 -25.06
C ASP A 82 33.54 -4.89 -24.71
N ALA A 83 32.44 -5.59 -24.99
CA ALA A 83 32.39 -7.04 -24.89
C ALA A 83 33.28 -7.65 -25.98
N THR A 84 34.04 -8.67 -25.61
CA THR A 84 34.76 -9.51 -26.58
C THR A 84 33.78 -10.38 -27.36
N ASP A 85 34.19 -10.91 -28.51
CA ASP A 85 33.34 -11.79 -29.33
C ASP A 85 32.83 -13.01 -28.53
N LEU A 86 33.67 -13.59 -27.66
CA LEU A 86 33.30 -14.70 -26.78
C LEU A 86 32.24 -14.30 -25.74
N GLU A 87 32.37 -13.11 -25.15
CA GLU A 87 31.39 -12.58 -24.20
C GLU A 87 30.07 -12.24 -24.90
N LEU A 88 30.12 -11.67 -26.11
CA LEU A 88 28.93 -11.41 -26.93
C LEU A 88 28.18 -12.71 -27.28
N ASP A 89 28.91 -13.77 -27.60
CA ASP A 89 28.30 -15.08 -27.87
C ASP A 89 27.72 -15.71 -26.61
N ALA A 90 28.34 -15.53 -25.44
CA ALA A 90 27.76 -15.95 -24.16
C ALA A 90 26.46 -15.18 -23.84
N ILE A 91 26.46 -13.85 -24.05
CA ILE A 91 25.30 -12.97 -23.79
C ILE A 91 24.10 -13.35 -24.67
N LYS A 92 24.32 -13.63 -25.96
CA LYS A 92 23.24 -14.02 -26.89
C LYS A 92 22.53 -15.32 -26.48
N ASN A 93 23.20 -16.19 -25.74
CA ASN A 93 22.70 -17.52 -25.41
C ASN A 93 21.99 -17.59 -24.04
N ASN A 94 22.15 -16.59 -23.16
CA ASN A 94 21.53 -16.57 -21.83
C ASN A 94 20.37 -15.56 -21.73
N LYS A 95 19.15 -16.09 -21.64
CA LYS A 95 17.89 -15.33 -21.49
C LYS A 95 17.69 -14.85 -20.05
N GLY A 96 18.45 -13.85 -19.60
CA GLY A 96 17.96 -12.93 -18.58
C GLY A 96 18.49 -13.04 -17.15
N ASP A 97 19.60 -13.73 -16.88
CA ASP A 97 20.33 -13.60 -15.61
C ASP A 97 21.83 -13.75 -15.86
N ILE A 98 22.61 -12.67 -15.71
CA ILE A 98 24.03 -12.61 -16.15
C ILE A 98 24.99 -12.45 -14.96
N PHE A 99 24.67 -13.09 -13.83
CA PHE A 99 25.52 -13.08 -12.64
C PHE A 99 26.45 -14.30 -12.51
N ALA A 100 26.55 -15.20 -13.51
CA ALA A 100 27.25 -16.48 -13.27
C ALA A 100 28.18 -17.05 -14.34
N ASP A 101 27.98 -16.83 -15.66
CA ASP A 101 28.65 -17.71 -16.65
C ASP A 101 29.58 -16.98 -17.64
N PHE A 102 30.43 -16.10 -17.15
CA PHE A 102 31.64 -15.75 -17.90
C PHE A 102 32.69 -16.84 -17.67
N PRO A 103 33.15 -17.57 -18.70
CA PRO A 103 34.23 -18.54 -18.54
C PRO A 103 35.48 -17.79 -18.09
N ASN A 104 35.82 -17.90 -16.80
CA ASN A 104 36.90 -17.19 -16.07
C ASN A 104 36.58 -15.80 -15.47
N GLY A 105 35.31 -15.36 -15.41
CA GLY A 105 34.99 -13.96 -15.07
C GLY A 105 34.98 -13.56 -13.58
N GLY A 106 34.81 -14.51 -12.66
CA GLY A 106 34.66 -14.19 -11.23
C GLY A 106 33.49 -13.25 -10.92
N LYS A 107 33.38 -12.78 -9.66
CA LYS A 107 32.30 -11.89 -9.18
C LYS A 107 32.38 -10.43 -9.67
N HIS A 108 33.24 -10.14 -10.66
CA HIS A 108 33.64 -8.76 -11.01
C HIS A 108 33.20 -8.32 -12.41
N LEU A 109 32.59 -9.20 -13.20
CA LEU A 109 32.08 -8.92 -14.54
C LEU A 109 30.55 -8.89 -14.54
N SER A 110 29.95 -7.85 -15.12
CA SER A 110 28.51 -7.78 -15.39
C SER A 110 28.21 -7.07 -16.71
N VAL A 111 27.07 -7.41 -17.33
CA VAL A 111 26.60 -6.69 -18.51
C VAL A 111 25.80 -5.48 -18.05
N VAL A 112 26.11 -4.32 -18.63
CA VAL A 112 25.42 -3.05 -18.35
C VAL A 112 24.92 -2.41 -19.64
N GLN A 113 23.82 -1.67 -19.55
CA GLN A 113 23.29 -0.86 -20.65
C GLN A 113 23.87 0.55 -20.54
N VAL A 114 24.61 0.99 -21.54
CA VAL A 114 25.19 2.33 -21.60
C VAL A 114 24.47 3.15 -22.66
N LYS A 115 23.99 4.33 -22.28
CA LYS A 115 23.37 5.28 -23.20
C LYS A 115 24.44 5.91 -24.09
N ASN A 116 24.25 5.85 -25.39
CA ASN A 116 25.12 6.46 -26.40
C ASN A 116 24.71 7.92 -26.63
N ASP A 117 25.59 8.71 -27.26
CA ASP A 117 25.36 10.14 -27.56
C ASP A 117 24.11 10.39 -28.43
N ASP A 118 23.73 9.41 -29.25
CA ASP A 118 22.52 9.45 -30.10
C ASP A 118 21.23 9.06 -29.37
N GLY A 119 21.31 8.78 -28.06
CA GLY A 119 20.20 8.36 -27.21
C GLY A 119 19.85 6.87 -27.28
N THR A 120 20.54 6.08 -28.11
CA THR A 120 20.41 4.61 -28.12
C THR A 120 21.16 3.98 -26.94
N TYR A 121 20.95 2.68 -26.68
CA TYR A 121 21.67 1.95 -25.64
C TYR A 121 22.54 0.85 -26.26
N SER A 122 23.76 0.70 -25.76
CA SER A 122 24.67 -0.40 -26.11
C SER A 122 24.98 -1.28 -24.89
N SER A 123 24.97 -2.59 -25.09
CA SER A 123 25.44 -3.55 -24.08
C SER A 123 26.96 -3.46 -23.98
N ARG A 124 27.48 -3.18 -22.78
CA ARG A 124 28.91 -3.16 -22.47
C ARG A 124 29.20 -4.09 -21.29
N ILE A 125 30.48 -4.38 -21.06
CA ILE A 125 30.95 -5.15 -19.90
C ILE A 125 31.46 -4.18 -18.85
N ARG A 126 30.87 -4.21 -17.66
CA ARG A 126 31.44 -3.61 -16.45
C ARG A 126 32.46 -4.60 -15.89
N ASP A 127 33.72 -4.20 -15.83
CA ASP A 127 34.87 -4.99 -15.40
C ASP A 127 35.54 -4.33 -14.19
N LEU A 128 35.05 -4.69 -13.00
CA LEU A 128 35.51 -4.12 -11.74
C LEU A 128 36.85 -4.73 -11.27
N GLY A 129 37.35 -5.76 -11.96
CA GLY A 129 38.65 -6.37 -11.71
C GLY A 129 39.77 -5.79 -12.58
N MET A 130 39.45 -4.93 -13.56
CA MET A 130 40.41 -4.43 -14.54
C MET A 130 41.53 -3.60 -13.91
N PHE A 131 41.27 -2.93 -12.79
CA PHE A 131 42.28 -2.13 -12.10
C PHE A 131 42.51 -2.62 -10.67
N ILE A 132 43.70 -3.19 -10.44
CA ILE A 132 44.14 -3.65 -9.11
C ILE A 132 44.14 -2.55 -8.03
N GLN A 133 44.15 -1.29 -8.44
CA GLN A 133 44.14 -0.12 -7.56
C GLN A 133 42.72 0.28 -7.13
N TRP A 134 41.68 -0.36 -7.65
CA TRP A 134 40.30 -0.04 -7.32
C TRP A 134 39.60 -1.27 -6.77
N HIS A 135 38.83 -1.08 -5.70
CA HIS A 135 38.07 -2.15 -5.07
C HIS A 135 36.72 -1.61 -4.61
N GLN A 136 35.69 -2.46 -4.67
CA GLN A 136 34.38 -2.09 -4.15
C GLN A 136 34.48 -1.85 -2.65
N LYS A 137 33.82 -0.78 -2.20
CA LYS A 137 33.67 -0.46 -0.79
C LYS A 137 32.33 0.25 -0.58
N ASP A 138 31.65 -0.12 0.49
CA ASP A 138 30.51 0.64 0.99
C ASP A 138 31.03 1.86 1.77
N VAL A 139 30.52 3.03 1.39
CA VAL A 139 30.99 4.32 1.87
C VAL A 139 29.77 5.13 2.32
N PRO A 140 29.80 5.76 3.51
CA PRO A 140 28.75 6.68 3.92
C PRO A 140 28.55 7.79 2.89
N CYS A 141 27.31 8.11 2.55
CA CYS A 141 27.00 9.18 1.60
C CYS A 141 27.59 10.53 2.03
N THR A 142 27.75 10.75 3.34
CA THR A 142 28.39 11.94 3.93
C THR A 142 29.87 12.13 3.58
N GLU A 143 30.57 11.10 3.12
CA GLU A 143 31.95 11.23 2.61
C GLU A 143 32.01 11.55 1.10
N VAL A 144 30.89 11.42 0.40
CA VAL A 144 30.83 11.40 -1.07
C VAL A 144 30.09 12.63 -1.61
N PHE A 145 28.99 13.01 -0.97
CA PHE A 145 28.10 14.07 -1.41
C PHE A 145 28.11 15.21 -0.42
N GLU A 146 27.93 16.43 -0.91
CA GLU A 146 27.30 17.49 -0.11
C GLU A 146 25.79 17.23 -0.01
N LEU A 147 25.10 17.73 1.02
CA LEU A 147 23.67 17.42 1.24
C LEU A 147 22.78 17.71 0.01
N GLN A 148 23.03 18.82 -0.71
CA GLN A 148 22.29 19.13 -1.94
C GLN A 148 22.51 18.08 -3.04
N GLN A 149 23.75 17.59 -3.19
CA GLN A 149 24.09 16.56 -4.16
C GLN A 149 23.45 15.22 -3.77
N PHE A 150 23.41 14.92 -2.47
CA PHE A 150 22.73 13.76 -1.95
C PHE A 150 21.23 13.79 -2.27
N ILE A 151 20.54 14.91 -2.03
CA ILE A 151 19.11 15.06 -2.37
C ILE A 151 18.86 14.78 -3.86
N ASN A 152 19.68 15.37 -4.74
CA ASN A 152 19.54 15.15 -6.18
C ASN A 152 19.82 13.69 -6.60
N TRP A 153 20.81 13.06 -5.98
CA TRP A 153 21.13 11.65 -6.22
C TRP A 153 20.00 10.74 -5.72
N TYR A 154 19.49 10.99 -4.52
CA TYR A 154 18.43 10.21 -3.88
C TYR A 154 17.10 10.30 -4.64
N ASN A 155 16.75 11.49 -5.11
CA ASN A 155 15.53 11.71 -5.91
C ASN A 155 15.70 11.35 -7.39
N GLU A 156 16.91 10.93 -7.80
CA GLU A 156 17.29 10.65 -9.20
C GLU A 156 17.02 11.82 -10.19
N LYS A 157 16.98 13.06 -9.70
CA LYS A 157 16.69 14.26 -10.49
C LYS A 157 17.30 15.51 -9.86
N VAL A 158 17.50 16.56 -10.67
CA VAL A 158 17.91 17.86 -10.15
C VAL A 158 16.70 18.52 -9.49
N THR A 159 16.78 18.67 -8.17
CA THR A 159 15.72 19.29 -7.36
C THR A 159 15.78 20.81 -7.52
N PRO A 160 14.65 21.49 -7.79
CA PRO A 160 14.61 22.94 -7.87
C PRO A 160 15.10 23.63 -6.59
N THR A 161 15.65 24.84 -6.72
CA THR A 161 16.23 25.59 -5.60
C THR A 161 15.69 27.02 -5.54
N VAL A 162 15.55 27.57 -4.33
CA VAL A 162 15.29 28.98 -4.04
C VAL A 162 16.25 29.51 -3.00
N LEU A 163 16.53 30.81 -3.02
CA LEU A 163 17.26 31.45 -1.92
C LEU A 163 16.31 31.76 -0.75
N THR A 164 16.84 31.80 0.47
CA THR A 164 16.03 32.12 1.65
C THR A 164 15.27 33.43 1.51
N GLY A 165 13.95 33.35 1.70
CA GLY A 165 13.01 34.46 1.56
C GLY A 165 12.44 34.65 0.15
N GLU A 166 12.88 33.88 -0.85
CA GLU A 166 12.24 33.81 -2.15
C GLU A 166 11.04 32.85 -2.13
N LYS A 167 10.09 33.07 -3.05
CA LYS A 167 8.93 32.18 -3.19
C LYS A 167 9.25 31.06 -4.20
N PRO A 168 9.00 29.78 -3.86
CA PRO A 168 9.08 28.70 -4.83
C PRO A 168 7.99 28.84 -5.89
N ASP A 169 8.17 28.15 -7.02
CA ASP A 169 7.11 28.01 -8.01
C ASP A 169 5.95 27.19 -7.41
N GLU A 170 4.72 27.63 -7.62
CA GLU A 170 3.52 26.96 -7.09
C GLU A 170 3.36 25.55 -7.67
N SER A 171 3.90 25.29 -8.87
CA SER A 171 3.85 23.99 -9.52
C SER A 171 4.85 22.99 -8.93
N TRP A 172 5.80 23.44 -8.11
CA TRP A 172 6.77 22.53 -7.50
C TRP A 172 6.12 21.75 -6.36
N THR A 173 6.53 20.49 -6.28
CA THR A 173 6.10 19.54 -5.25
C THR A 173 7.22 19.25 -4.26
N GLU A 174 8.44 19.61 -4.61
CA GLU A 174 9.63 19.52 -3.78
C GLU A 174 10.62 20.61 -4.20
N TRP A 175 11.39 21.15 -3.25
CA TRP A 175 12.46 22.10 -3.54
C TRP A 175 13.44 22.20 -2.37
N ILE A 176 14.62 22.74 -2.66
CA ILE A 176 15.67 23.01 -1.67
C ILE A 176 15.74 24.52 -1.42
N GLU A 177 15.70 24.93 -0.16
CA GLU A 177 16.00 26.31 0.23
C GLU A 177 17.49 26.44 0.53
N LEU A 178 18.15 27.45 -0.06
CA LEU A 178 19.57 27.71 0.08
C LEU A 178 19.83 29.06 0.75
N ASP A 179 20.91 29.15 1.52
CA ASP A 179 21.44 30.43 2.01
C ASP A 179 22.20 31.20 0.91
N ALA A 180 22.68 32.40 1.24
CA ALA A 180 23.42 33.25 0.31
C ALA A 180 24.77 32.65 -0.16
N ASP A 181 25.31 31.68 0.56
CA ASP A 181 26.54 30.96 0.22
C ASP A 181 26.25 29.65 -0.55
N GLY A 182 24.98 29.36 -0.84
CA GLY A 182 24.54 28.17 -1.57
C GLY A 182 24.45 26.90 -0.71
N LYS A 183 24.41 27.02 0.63
CA LYS A 183 24.23 25.87 1.52
C LYS A 183 22.76 25.59 1.77
N VAL A 184 22.42 24.32 1.94
CA VAL A 184 21.07 23.87 2.28
C VAL A 184 20.65 24.41 3.64
N VAL A 185 19.58 25.21 3.63
CA VAL A 185 18.87 25.70 4.81
C VAL A 185 17.74 24.75 5.16
N ASP A 186 16.95 24.36 4.14
CA ASP A 186 15.79 23.50 4.30
C ASP A 186 15.54 22.67 3.01
N TYR A 187 14.73 21.63 3.14
CA TYR A 187 14.25 20.79 2.06
C TYR A 187 12.76 20.59 2.25
N PHE A 188 11.96 20.99 1.28
CA PHE A 188 10.51 20.92 1.36
C PHE A 188 9.98 19.82 0.45
N THR A 189 8.99 19.08 0.95
CA THR A 189 8.17 18.17 0.14
C THR A 189 6.70 18.53 0.31
N THR A 190 5.88 18.15 -0.67
CA THR A 190 4.44 18.36 -0.66
C THR A 190 3.76 17.04 -0.32
N THR A 191 2.78 17.10 0.58
CA THR A 191 1.97 15.95 1.02
C THR A 191 0.52 16.37 1.22
N ASN A 192 -0.41 15.42 1.19
CA ASN A 192 -1.74 15.63 1.76
C ASN A 192 -1.73 15.07 3.20
N PRO A 193 -2.03 15.85 4.25
CA PRO A 193 -2.01 15.36 5.63
C PRO A 193 -3.21 14.47 5.97
N ASN A 194 -4.22 14.34 5.09
CA ASN A 194 -5.42 13.54 5.31
C ASN A 194 -5.61 12.41 4.29
N PRO A 195 -4.57 11.79 3.69
CA PRO A 195 -4.76 10.91 2.56
C PRO A 195 -5.44 9.60 3.01
N LYS A 196 -6.39 9.12 2.21
CA LYS A 196 -7.09 7.83 2.43
C LYS A 196 -7.14 6.95 1.20
N TYR A 197 -6.99 7.52 0.00
CA TYR A 197 -7.07 6.80 -1.26
C TYR A 197 -6.34 7.53 -2.39
N ASP A 198 -5.81 6.81 -3.38
CA ASP A 198 -5.13 7.35 -4.57
C ASP A 198 -6.01 7.35 -5.84
N TRP A 199 -7.14 6.64 -5.80
CA TRP A 199 -8.16 6.55 -6.84
C TRP A 199 -9.52 6.11 -6.29
N TYR A 200 -10.61 6.47 -6.97
CA TYR A 200 -11.95 6.00 -6.62
C TYR A 200 -12.89 5.88 -7.82
N GLU A 201 -13.94 5.08 -7.65
CA GLU A 201 -15.09 4.99 -8.57
C GLU A 201 -16.40 4.90 -7.78
N ILE A 202 -17.42 5.67 -8.19
CA ILE A 202 -18.76 5.56 -7.59
C ILE A 202 -19.35 4.18 -7.93
N GLY A 203 -19.76 3.45 -6.90
CA GLY A 203 -20.20 2.06 -6.98
C GLY A 203 -19.04 1.08 -7.14
N GLY A 204 -18.25 1.19 -8.23
CA GLY A 204 -17.11 0.33 -8.53
C GLY A 204 -17.42 -1.17 -8.35
N ARG A 205 -16.63 -1.88 -7.54
CA ARG A 205 -16.88 -3.30 -7.15
C ARG A 205 -18.19 -3.53 -6.40
N TRP A 206 -18.70 -2.51 -5.73
CA TRP A 206 -19.92 -2.53 -4.93
C TRP A 206 -21.08 -1.82 -5.65
N LYS A 207 -21.06 -1.82 -6.99
CA LYS A 207 -22.09 -1.17 -7.79
C LYS A 207 -23.49 -1.70 -7.45
N ASN A 208 -24.45 -0.79 -7.35
CA ASN A 208 -25.84 -1.03 -7.01
C ASN A 208 -26.01 -1.73 -5.64
N MET A 209 -25.20 -1.34 -4.65
CA MET A 209 -25.28 -1.89 -3.30
C MET A 209 -26.53 -1.43 -2.53
N LEU A 210 -27.03 -0.22 -2.80
CA LEU A 210 -28.17 0.33 -2.06
C LEU A 210 -29.48 -0.16 -2.63
N LEU A 211 -30.34 -0.75 -1.79
CA LEU A 211 -31.69 -1.16 -2.15
C LEU A 211 -32.69 -0.07 -1.75
N ARG A 212 -33.47 0.43 -2.71
CA ARG A 212 -34.52 1.42 -2.47
C ARG A 212 -35.88 0.77 -2.20
N LEU A 213 -36.78 1.52 -1.56
CA LEU A 213 -38.18 1.16 -1.31
C LEU A 213 -38.98 0.88 -2.60
N ASP A 214 -38.55 1.40 -3.75
CA ASP A 214 -39.14 1.10 -5.05
C ASP A 214 -38.60 -0.20 -5.69
N GLY A 215 -37.73 -0.92 -4.97
CA GLY A 215 -37.10 -2.18 -5.39
C GLY A 215 -35.90 -2.02 -6.31
N ARG A 216 -35.52 -0.78 -6.70
CA ARG A 216 -34.32 -0.56 -7.51
C ARG A 216 -33.07 -0.66 -6.66
N LYS A 217 -32.00 -1.15 -7.27
CA LYS A 217 -30.66 -1.09 -6.71
C LYS A 217 -29.86 0.02 -7.36
N VAL A 218 -29.17 0.84 -6.56
CA VAL A 218 -28.48 2.07 -7.00
C VAL A 218 -27.17 2.28 -6.24
N ASP A 219 -26.32 3.16 -6.76
CA ASP A 219 -25.07 3.59 -6.11
C ASP A 219 -25.27 4.76 -5.15
N SER A 220 -26.34 5.54 -5.36
CA SER A 220 -26.65 6.74 -4.58
C SER A 220 -28.16 6.97 -4.48
N CYS A 221 -28.65 7.35 -3.30
CA CYS A 221 -30.04 7.76 -3.06
C CYS A 221 -30.18 8.54 -1.74
N PRO A 222 -31.33 9.23 -1.55
CA PRO A 222 -31.70 9.71 -0.22
C PRO A 222 -31.77 8.56 0.79
N ILE A 223 -31.28 8.79 2.00
CA ILE A 223 -31.25 7.79 3.08
C ILE A 223 -32.65 7.28 3.41
N GLY A 224 -33.65 8.16 3.38
CA GLY A 224 -35.05 7.83 3.64
C GLY A 224 -35.70 6.92 2.59
N GLU A 225 -35.05 6.71 1.44
CA GLU A 225 -35.52 5.80 0.42
C GLU A 225 -34.92 4.40 0.52
N LEU A 226 -34.01 4.14 1.47
CA LEU A 226 -33.42 2.83 1.69
C LEU A 226 -34.43 1.84 2.26
N ASP A 227 -34.50 0.65 1.66
CA ASP A 227 -35.33 -0.45 2.13
C ASP A 227 -34.54 -1.38 3.05
N PHE A 228 -34.40 -0.95 4.31
CA PHE A 228 -33.74 -1.73 5.35
C PHE A 228 -34.45 -3.06 5.62
N GLU A 229 -35.79 -3.08 5.63
CA GLU A 229 -36.55 -4.27 6.02
C GLU A 229 -36.37 -5.39 5.00
N THR A 230 -36.54 -5.09 3.71
CA THR A 230 -36.35 -6.07 2.65
C THR A 230 -34.90 -6.58 2.62
N GLU A 231 -33.92 -5.69 2.79
CA GLU A 231 -32.51 -6.09 2.74
C GLU A 231 -32.11 -6.93 3.97
N ILE A 232 -32.58 -6.60 5.17
CA ILE A 232 -32.39 -7.42 6.37
C ILE A 232 -33.00 -8.81 6.17
N ASN A 233 -34.20 -8.91 5.60
CA ASN A 233 -34.84 -10.19 5.33
C ASN A 233 -34.09 -11.01 4.27
N ARG A 234 -33.53 -10.35 3.25
CA ARG A 234 -32.65 -10.98 2.25
C ARG A 234 -31.39 -11.55 2.91
N LEU A 235 -30.72 -10.77 3.75
CA LEU A 235 -29.52 -11.20 4.48
C LEU A 235 -29.80 -12.33 5.46
N LYS A 236 -30.93 -12.31 6.17
CA LYS A 236 -31.36 -13.43 7.02
C LYS A 236 -31.61 -14.70 6.20
N THR A 237 -32.19 -14.57 5.02
CA THR A 237 -32.42 -15.70 4.11
C THR A 237 -31.09 -16.31 3.68
N GLU A 238 -30.12 -15.48 3.33
CA GLU A 238 -28.79 -15.94 2.93
C GLU A 238 -28.00 -16.55 4.09
N ALA A 239 -28.01 -15.88 5.25
CA ALA A 239 -27.39 -16.40 6.48
C ALA A 239 -27.98 -17.76 6.88
N ASN A 240 -29.29 -17.97 6.71
CA ASN A 240 -29.91 -19.27 6.94
C ASN A 240 -29.36 -20.35 6.02
N ARG A 241 -29.20 -20.06 4.72
CA ARG A 241 -28.63 -21.01 3.75
C ARG A 241 -27.19 -21.37 4.10
N VAL A 242 -26.38 -20.38 4.45
CA VAL A 242 -25.00 -20.59 4.90
C VAL A 242 -24.98 -21.47 6.16
N TYR A 243 -25.87 -21.19 7.12
CA TYR A 243 -25.96 -21.98 8.34
C TYR A 243 -26.46 -23.41 8.09
N ASP A 244 -27.43 -23.61 7.20
CA ASP A 244 -27.88 -24.94 6.75
C ASP A 244 -26.72 -25.74 6.15
N TYR A 245 -25.88 -25.08 5.35
CA TYR A 245 -24.70 -25.71 4.77
C TYR A 245 -23.67 -26.09 5.84
N PHE A 246 -23.40 -25.19 6.78
CA PHE A 246 -22.57 -25.50 7.96
C PHE A 246 -23.12 -26.71 8.73
N GLU A 247 -24.43 -26.78 9.01
CA GLU A 247 -25.05 -27.90 9.71
C GLU A 247 -24.88 -29.22 8.95
N LYS A 248 -24.96 -29.18 7.62
CA LYS A 248 -24.66 -30.33 6.76
C LYS A 248 -23.18 -30.74 6.85
N CYS A 249 -22.25 -29.78 6.88
CA CYS A 249 -20.81 -30.06 6.94
C CYS A 249 -20.38 -30.64 8.28
N ILE A 250 -20.90 -30.12 9.39
CA ILE A 250 -20.55 -30.60 10.74
C ILE A 250 -21.27 -31.90 11.12
N GLY A 251 -22.43 -32.19 10.52
CA GLY A 251 -23.20 -33.40 10.78
C GLY A 251 -23.52 -33.59 12.27
N ASP A 252 -23.25 -34.79 12.79
CA ASP A 252 -23.50 -35.16 14.20
C ASP A 252 -22.34 -34.82 15.15
N ALA A 253 -21.28 -34.14 14.68
CA ALA A 253 -20.15 -33.79 15.54
C ALA A 253 -20.53 -32.72 16.57
N SER A 254 -19.77 -32.68 17.67
CA SER A 254 -19.94 -31.64 18.68
C SER A 254 -19.68 -30.25 18.08
N ARG A 255 -20.59 -29.30 18.34
CA ARG A 255 -20.46 -27.89 17.95
C ARG A 255 -19.53 -27.11 18.88
N THR A 256 -18.48 -27.76 19.36
CA THR A 256 -17.54 -27.20 20.32
C THR A 256 -16.14 -27.52 19.86
N TRP A 257 -15.40 -26.51 19.44
CA TRP A 257 -13.97 -26.56 19.24
C TRP A 257 -13.36 -25.32 19.91
N ARG A 258 -12.07 -25.37 20.22
CA ARG A 258 -11.34 -24.20 20.70
C ARG A 258 -11.22 -23.20 19.55
N SER A 259 -11.65 -21.96 19.80
CA SER A 259 -11.51 -20.88 18.82
C SER A 259 -10.04 -20.61 18.50
N TRP A 260 -9.77 -20.02 17.35
CA TRP A 260 -8.45 -19.56 16.96
C TRP A 260 -7.90 -18.57 17.98
N ALA A 261 -8.73 -17.68 18.53
CA ALA A 261 -8.35 -16.76 19.60
C ALA A 261 -7.89 -17.49 20.87
N ASP A 262 -8.62 -18.52 21.31
CA ASP A 262 -8.25 -19.33 22.48
C ASP A 262 -6.98 -20.15 22.25
N VAL A 263 -6.75 -20.63 21.03
CA VAL A 263 -5.51 -21.33 20.65
C VAL A 263 -4.34 -20.35 20.52
N TRP A 264 -4.59 -19.15 20.01
CA TRP A 264 -3.60 -18.10 19.82
C TRP A 264 -3.04 -17.59 21.15
N SER A 265 -3.92 -17.38 22.13
CA SER A 265 -3.59 -16.93 23.48
C SER A 265 -2.99 -18.02 24.39
N ASP A 266 -2.99 -19.28 23.96
CA ASP A 266 -2.43 -20.39 24.73
C ASP A 266 -0.90 -20.41 24.63
N GLU A 267 -0.23 -20.00 25.71
CA GLU A 267 1.24 -20.01 25.81
C GLU A 267 1.83 -21.42 25.92
N SER A 268 1.02 -22.45 26.19
CA SER A 268 1.49 -23.83 26.26
C SER A 268 1.75 -24.45 24.88
N ILE A 269 1.19 -23.86 23.82
CA ILE A 269 1.40 -24.29 22.44
C ILE A 269 2.57 -23.46 21.88
N GLY A 270 3.68 -24.14 21.56
CA GLY A 270 4.96 -23.52 21.24
C GLY A 270 4.92 -22.53 20.08
N SER A 271 5.04 -23.02 18.83
CA SER A 271 5.16 -22.14 17.67
C SER A 271 3.80 -21.76 17.05
N VAL A 272 3.79 -20.72 16.23
CA VAL A 272 2.62 -20.35 15.40
C VAL A 272 2.17 -21.50 14.50
N ASN A 273 3.10 -22.30 13.99
CA ASN A 273 2.77 -23.48 13.19
C ASN A 273 2.14 -24.58 14.04
N ASP A 274 2.58 -24.77 15.28
CA ASP A 274 1.95 -25.72 16.20
C ASP A 274 0.53 -25.30 16.55
N LYS A 275 0.29 -24.00 16.74
CA LYS A 275 -1.05 -23.43 16.95
C LYS A 275 -1.96 -23.68 15.74
N ARG A 276 -1.49 -23.36 14.52
CA ARG A 276 -2.23 -23.63 13.27
C ARG A 276 -2.54 -25.11 13.11
N ASN A 277 -1.55 -25.97 13.37
CA ASN A 277 -1.70 -27.42 13.31
C ASN A 277 -2.72 -27.90 14.33
N PHE A 278 -2.64 -27.45 15.59
CA PHE A 278 -3.60 -27.80 16.62
C PHE A 278 -5.02 -27.40 16.21
N TYR A 279 -5.22 -26.13 15.84
CA TYR A 279 -6.54 -25.61 15.48
C TYR A 279 -7.16 -26.38 14.31
N HIS A 280 -6.41 -26.60 13.22
CA HIS A 280 -6.94 -27.27 12.03
C HIS A 280 -7.09 -28.80 12.15
N ASN A 281 -6.52 -29.43 13.20
CA ASN A 281 -6.65 -30.87 13.44
C ASN A 281 -7.70 -31.21 14.52
N GLN A 282 -8.53 -30.25 14.95
CA GLN A 282 -9.68 -30.54 15.81
C GLN A 282 -10.74 -31.33 15.01
N ASP A 283 -11.35 -32.34 15.64
CA ASP A 283 -12.26 -33.28 14.97
C ASP A 283 -13.39 -32.59 14.19
N ALA A 284 -14.02 -31.56 14.78
CA ALA A 284 -15.08 -30.81 14.14
C ALA A 284 -14.60 -30.05 12.88
N ILE A 285 -13.39 -29.46 12.93
CA ILE A 285 -12.81 -28.72 11.81
C ILE A 285 -12.41 -29.67 10.68
N LEU A 286 -11.81 -30.82 11.00
CA LEU A 286 -11.47 -31.83 10.01
C LEU A 286 -12.72 -32.38 9.31
N LEU A 287 -13.80 -32.62 10.06
CA LEU A 287 -15.06 -33.09 9.49
C LEU A 287 -15.70 -32.04 8.58
N MET A 288 -15.76 -30.78 9.02
CA MET A 288 -16.28 -29.68 8.20
C MET A 288 -15.50 -29.54 6.89
N LYS A 289 -14.16 -29.57 6.94
CA LYS A 289 -13.31 -29.51 5.74
C LYS A 289 -13.50 -30.71 4.81
N ALA A 290 -13.68 -31.91 5.35
CA ALA A 290 -13.90 -33.10 4.55
C ALA A 290 -15.26 -33.07 3.81
N ASN A 291 -16.25 -32.39 4.40
CA ASN A 291 -17.60 -32.28 3.86
C ASN A 291 -17.84 -30.98 3.08
N ASP A 292 -16.92 -30.01 3.14
CA ASP A 292 -17.00 -28.74 2.43
C ASP A 292 -16.71 -28.93 0.93
N THR A 293 -17.79 -29.04 0.17
CA THR A 293 -17.77 -29.25 -1.29
C THR A 293 -17.92 -27.95 -2.08
N ASP A 294 -18.38 -26.89 -1.42
CA ASP A 294 -18.68 -25.60 -2.02
C ASP A 294 -17.58 -24.56 -1.70
N ASN A 295 -16.53 -24.98 -0.98
CA ASN A 295 -15.44 -24.13 -0.49
C ASN A 295 -15.96 -22.99 0.39
N LEU A 296 -16.94 -23.29 1.25
CA LEU A 296 -17.47 -22.34 2.22
C LEU A 296 -16.36 -21.83 3.15
N PHE A 297 -15.44 -22.71 3.58
CA PHE A 297 -14.38 -22.40 4.54
C PHE A 297 -13.02 -22.18 3.87
N CYS A 298 -12.96 -21.25 2.91
CA CYS A 298 -11.74 -20.88 2.20
C CYS A 298 -11.20 -19.49 2.60
N ILE A 299 -10.07 -19.07 2.03
CA ILE A 299 -9.39 -17.80 2.35
C ILE A 299 -10.24 -16.55 2.08
N PHE A 300 -11.27 -16.65 1.23
CA PHE A 300 -12.25 -15.59 0.96
C PHE A 300 -13.69 -15.97 1.37
N GLY A 301 -13.83 -17.04 2.16
CA GLY A 301 -15.10 -17.58 2.61
C GLY A 301 -15.40 -17.24 4.07
N HIS A 302 -16.09 -18.14 4.75
CA HIS A 302 -16.40 -18.02 6.18
C HIS A 302 -15.32 -18.66 7.04
N GLU A 303 -15.03 -18.04 8.18
CA GLU A 303 -14.20 -18.66 9.22
C GLU A 303 -15.02 -19.67 10.03
N PHE A 304 -14.38 -20.75 10.50
CA PHE A 304 -15.09 -21.76 11.30
C PHE A 304 -15.69 -21.13 12.56
N ASP A 305 -14.93 -20.28 13.25
CA ASP A 305 -15.33 -19.70 14.54
C ASP A 305 -16.57 -18.81 14.48
N GLU A 306 -16.95 -18.32 13.30
CA GLU A 306 -18.22 -17.61 13.10
C GLU A 306 -19.43 -18.46 13.51
N PHE A 307 -19.30 -19.78 13.50
CA PHE A 307 -20.35 -20.75 13.81
C PHE A 307 -20.31 -21.25 15.26
N LEU A 308 -19.41 -20.75 16.12
CA LEU A 308 -19.38 -21.04 17.57
C LEU A 308 -20.52 -20.35 18.35
N VAL A 309 -21.50 -19.79 17.65
CA VAL A 309 -22.66 -19.11 18.20
C VAL A 309 -23.95 -19.83 17.82
N SER A 310 -25.04 -19.49 18.50
CA SER A 310 -26.37 -20.00 18.13
C SER A 310 -26.75 -19.57 16.71
N ARG A 311 -27.62 -20.34 16.05
CA ARG A 311 -28.20 -19.96 14.74
C ARG A 311 -28.83 -18.57 14.80
N GLU A 312 -29.59 -18.28 15.85
CA GLU A 312 -30.23 -16.98 16.04
C GLU A 312 -29.21 -15.84 16.10
N GLU A 313 -28.12 -16.03 16.84
CA GLU A 313 -27.04 -15.05 16.94
C GLU A 313 -26.28 -14.90 15.62
N PHE A 314 -26.01 -15.99 14.89
CA PHE A 314 -25.38 -15.93 13.57
C PHE A 314 -26.23 -15.11 12.58
N LEU A 315 -27.53 -15.40 12.51
CA LEU A 315 -28.48 -14.65 11.69
C LEU A 315 -28.53 -13.17 12.08
N ALA A 316 -28.55 -12.88 13.39
CA ALA A 316 -28.56 -11.50 13.88
C ALA A 316 -27.29 -10.75 13.45
N LYS A 317 -26.11 -11.34 13.64
CA LYS A 317 -24.83 -10.75 13.23
C LYS A 317 -24.76 -10.51 11.72
N LYS A 318 -25.11 -11.51 10.90
CA LYS A 318 -25.05 -11.40 9.43
C LYS A 318 -26.08 -10.48 8.80
N SER A 319 -27.14 -10.11 9.53
CA SER A 319 -28.17 -9.19 9.06
C SER A 319 -28.17 -7.84 9.79
N ALA A 320 -27.22 -7.61 10.70
CA ALA A 320 -27.13 -6.38 11.49
C ALA A 320 -26.87 -5.15 10.60
N ASN A 321 -26.07 -5.30 9.54
CA ASN A 321 -25.62 -4.17 8.73
C ASN A 321 -25.95 -4.33 7.23
N PRO A 322 -27.20 -4.04 6.79
CA PRO A 322 -27.67 -4.30 5.43
C PRO A 322 -26.95 -3.52 4.33
N PHE A 323 -26.38 -2.36 4.65
CA PHE A 323 -25.64 -1.51 3.72
C PHE A 323 -24.23 -1.24 4.25
N GLY A 324 -23.63 -2.23 4.91
CA GLY A 324 -22.36 -2.07 5.59
C GLY A 324 -21.19 -1.81 4.67
N THR A 325 -20.50 -0.70 4.90
CA THR A 325 -19.28 -0.30 4.21
C THR A 325 -18.04 -0.52 5.08
N TYR A 326 -16.84 -0.40 4.52
CA TYR A 326 -15.58 -0.52 5.28
C TYR A 326 -15.26 0.77 6.05
N CYS A 327 -15.52 1.92 5.42
CA CYS A 327 -15.45 3.25 6.03
C CYS A 327 -16.74 4.04 5.80
N PHE A 328 -16.87 5.14 6.53
CA PHE A 328 -17.95 6.10 6.41
C PHE A 328 -17.37 7.52 6.40
N LEU A 329 -17.84 8.37 5.49
CA LEU A 329 -17.50 9.79 5.43
C LEU A 329 -18.76 10.62 5.65
N ASP A 330 -18.81 11.32 6.78
CA ASP A 330 -19.81 12.37 7.02
C ASP A 330 -19.30 13.70 6.48
N ALA A 331 -19.76 14.08 5.29
CA ALA A 331 -19.45 15.38 4.69
C ALA A 331 -20.47 16.47 5.06
N THR A 332 -21.18 16.29 6.18
CA THR A 332 -22.27 17.17 6.64
C THR A 332 -22.01 17.79 8.01
N SER A 333 -20.94 17.39 8.70
CA SER A 333 -20.59 17.81 10.07
C SER A 333 -20.37 19.33 10.22
N GLY A 334 -20.21 20.06 9.11
CA GLY A 334 -19.88 21.49 9.09
C GLY A 334 -18.37 21.76 9.19
N ASP A 335 -17.56 20.71 9.36
CA ASP A 335 -16.10 20.79 9.20
C ASP A 335 -15.75 20.87 7.71
N GLU A 336 -14.72 21.65 7.38
CA GLU A 336 -14.28 21.88 5.99
C GLU A 336 -13.80 20.60 5.28
N ILE A 337 -13.41 19.58 6.05
CA ILE A 337 -12.83 18.32 5.56
C ILE A 337 -13.84 17.15 5.64
N GLY A 338 -14.86 17.24 6.51
CA GLY A 338 -15.73 16.11 6.86
C GLY A 338 -15.10 15.13 7.87
N ASP A 339 -15.92 14.21 8.39
CA ASP A 339 -15.53 13.22 9.40
C ASP A 339 -15.41 11.81 8.78
N TRP A 340 -14.17 11.32 8.64
CA TRP A 340 -13.87 9.99 8.12
C TRP A 340 -13.71 8.98 9.25
N THR A 341 -14.59 7.99 9.30
CA THR A 341 -14.64 6.97 10.35
C THR A 341 -14.65 5.54 9.77
N GLY A 342 -14.33 4.57 10.62
CA GLY A 342 -14.23 3.16 10.24
C GLY A 342 -12.81 2.62 10.36
N SER A 343 -12.54 1.56 9.61
CA SER A 343 -11.23 0.89 9.59
C SER A 343 -10.22 1.62 8.70
N GLU A 344 -8.94 1.27 8.82
CA GLU A 344 -7.86 1.78 7.98
C GLU A 344 -7.26 0.63 7.19
N CYS A 345 -7.36 0.73 5.87
CA CYS A 345 -6.82 -0.24 4.95
C CYS A 345 -5.38 0.15 4.58
N GLY A 346 -4.51 -0.85 4.49
CA GLY A 346 -3.14 -0.72 4.05
C GLY A 346 -2.86 -1.59 2.82
N MET A 347 -1.59 -1.65 2.46
CA MET A 347 -1.14 -2.36 1.26
C MET A 347 -1.60 -3.83 1.25
N PHE A 348 -2.08 -4.28 0.09
CA PHE A 348 -2.68 -5.60 -0.14
C PHE A 348 -3.98 -5.88 0.63
N GLY A 349 -4.73 -4.85 1.01
CA GLY A 349 -6.03 -5.02 1.66
C GLY A 349 -5.93 -5.42 3.13
N GLN A 350 -4.79 -5.19 3.77
CA GLN A 350 -4.61 -5.48 5.19
C GLN A 350 -5.25 -4.38 6.04
N ASP A 351 -5.84 -4.75 7.17
CA ASP A 351 -6.27 -3.77 8.17
C ASP A 351 -5.02 -3.25 8.90
N ILE A 352 -4.68 -1.98 8.73
CA ILE A 352 -3.72 -1.26 9.61
C ILE A 352 -4.38 -1.07 10.98
N ARG A 353 -5.66 -0.67 10.95
CA ARG A 353 -6.52 -0.55 12.12
C ARG A 353 -7.90 -1.07 11.77
N LYS A 354 -8.41 -2.03 12.54
CA LYS A 354 -9.77 -2.53 12.40
C LYS A 354 -10.67 -1.88 13.44
N GLU A 355 -11.76 -1.27 13.00
CA GLU A 355 -12.73 -0.67 13.91
C GLU A 355 -13.56 -1.78 14.58
N GLU A 356 -13.57 -1.80 15.92
CA GLU A 356 -14.37 -2.75 16.68
C GLU A 356 -15.86 -2.41 16.61
N ASP A 357 -16.71 -3.44 16.53
CA ASP A 357 -18.18 -3.29 16.48
C ASP A 357 -18.67 -2.38 15.35
N TRP A 358 -17.92 -2.36 14.25
CA TRP A 358 -18.16 -1.45 13.14
C TRP A 358 -19.54 -1.65 12.51
N GLU A 359 -20.05 -2.88 12.45
CA GLU A 359 -21.37 -3.18 11.90
C GLU A 359 -22.49 -2.42 12.61
N ASN A 360 -22.44 -2.36 13.94
CA ASN A 360 -23.42 -1.64 14.74
C ASN A 360 -23.19 -0.12 14.66
N LYS A 361 -21.93 0.33 14.69
CA LYS A 361 -21.57 1.76 14.56
C LYS A 361 -22.00 2.33 13.22
N ASN A 362 -21.65 1.66 12.12
CA ASN A 362 -22.00 2.04 10.75
C ASN A 362 -23.52 2.14 10.57
N GLN A 363 -24.27 1.16 11.08
CA GLN A 363 -25.73 1.20 11.01
C GLN A 363 -26.33 2.34 11.85
N ALA A 364 -25.78 2.58 13.04
CA ALA A 364 -26.22 3.69 13.91
C ALA A 364 -25.94 5.05 13.27
N LEU A 365 -24.76 5.22 12.66
CA LEU A 365 -24.40 6.41 11.88
C LEU A 365 -25.37 6.61 10.72
N LEU A 366 -25.58 5.61 9.86
CA LEU A 366 -26.47 5.73 8.72
C LEU A 366 -27.90 6.15 9.11
N LYS A 367 -28.40 5.67 10.26
CA LYS A 367 -29.74 6.00 10.78
C LYS A 367 -29.81 7.34 11.51
N SER A 368 -28.68 7.96 11.85
CA SER A 368 -28.67 9.23 12.58
C SER A 368 -28.89 10.43 11.64
N PHE A 369 -28.59 10.28 10.35
CA PHE A 369 -28.73 11.34 9.35
C PHE A 369 -30.19 11.63 8.98
N PRO A 370 -30.48 12.88 8.56
CA PRO A 370 -31.77 13.24 7.98
C PRO A 370 -32.14 12.37 6.77
N SER A 371 -33.43 12.08 6.60
CA SER A 371 -33.92 11.19 5.56
C SER A 371 -33.71 11.69 4.13
N ASP A 372 -33.57 13.01 3.95
CA ASP A 372 -33.33 13.65 2.65
C ASP A 372 -31.85 13.73 2.28
N TYR A 373 -30.92 13.47 3.21
CA TYR A 373 -29.49 13.42 2.92
C TYR A 373 -29.18 12.28 1.97
N ILE A 374 -28.14 12.47 1.15
CA ILE A 374 -27.75 11.53 0.11
C ILE A 374 -26.61 10.66 0.61
N ILE A 375 -26.80 9.35 0.56
CA ILE A 375 -25.73 8.37 0.70
C ILE A 375 -25.24 7.96 -0.69
N THR A 376 -23.92 7.91 -0.88
CA THR A 376 -23.27 7.40 -2.10
C THR A 376 -22.23 6.35 -1.73
N ILE A 377 -22.25 5.22 -2.42
CA ILE A 377 -21.26 4.15 -2.27
C ILE A 377 -20.09 4.40 -3.20
N VAL A 378 -18.88 4.33 -2.65
CA VAL A 378 -17.63 4.60 -3.36
C VAL A 378 -16.65 3.45 -3.15
N ASP A 379 -16.07 2.96 -4.25
CA ASP A 379 -14.94 2.04 -4.28
C ASP A 379 -13.65 2.87 -4.28
N CYS A 380 -12.93 2.88 -3.15
CA CYS A 380 -11.65 3.57 -3.00
C CYS A 380 -10.48 2.59 -3.18
N HIS A 381 -9.37 3.07 -3.73
CA HIS A 381 -8.11 2.34 -3.91
C HIS A 381 -6.97 2.95 -3.08
N ILE A 382 -6.01 2.10 -2.69
CA ILE A 382 -4.74 2.43 -2.03
C ILE A 382 -3.63 1.54 -2.56
#